data_AF-A0A6L8T3V9-F1
#
_entry.id   AF-A0A6L8T3V9-F1
#
_cell.length_a   1.000
_cell.length_b   1.000
_cell.length_c   1.000
_cell.angle_alpha   90.00
_cell.angle_beta   90.00
_cell.angle_gamma   90.00
#
_symmetry.space_group_name_H-M   'P 1'
#
loop_
_entity.id
_entity.type
_entity.pdbx_description
1 polymer ?
#
loop_
_entity_poly.entity_id
_entity_poly.type
_entity_poly.pdbx_seq_one_letter_code
_entity_poly.pdbx_strand_id
1 'polypeptide(L)'
;MAIHNYVSLFGVVRTAPQIKTGMYGRTAMVAVTVVRGDRKEDTMLLRTSLKYSSPILFTQDEDLIDGISEWKENDVIYAKGFLATKEVEKKAICPHCGAVNLRREACQAESVRSGGNMIYFSPIFAEKVRSFEEQGEAHSCVLNRAEISNTVFLLGNLTCEPIQWYVEKKPYTRYQLAINRKYCPKGLQEVTERTDYPWVYSFGQQAVDDYKVLHTGSSVFVDGTLRTRKYKETYKCKECGEEFDVPGRTIDVLSHDTEYLRDCDVDKIE
;
A
#
# COMPACT_ATOMS: atom_id res chain seq x y z
N MET A 1 11.64 -10.46 -17.20
CA MET A 1 10.53 -9.76 -16.51
C MET A 1 10.76 -8.28 -16.61
N ALA A 2 9.69 -7.50 -16.77
CA ALA A 2 9.80 -6.07 -16.82
C ALA A 2 9.71 -5.54 -15.36
N ILE A 3 10.54 -4.55 -15.03
CA ILE A 3 10.89 -4.23 -13.63
C ILE A 3 10.77 -2.72 -13.41
N HIS A 4 9.81 -2.29 -12.60
CA HIS A 4 9.81 -0.96 -12.01
C HIS A 4 8.94 -0.93 -10.75
N ASN A 5 9.51 -0.47 -9.64
CA ASN A 5 8.80 -0.27 -8.39
C ASN A 5 9.30 1.04 -7.80
N TYR A 6 8.59 2.12 -8.09
CA TYR A 6 8.96 3.46 -7.67
C TYR A 6 7.82 4.07 -6.87
N VAL A 7 8.15 4.58 -5.69
CA VAL A 7 7.24 5.33 -4.85
C VAL A 7 7.94 6.59 -4.37
N SER A 8 7.27 7.74 -4.49
CA SER A 8 7.70 9.03 -3.97
C SER A 8 6.61 9.60 -3.08
N LEU A 9 6.96 9.92 -1.83
CA LEU A 9 6.05 10.47 -0.84
C LEU A 9 6.55 11.84 -0.37
N PHE A 10 5.68 12.83 -0.43
CA PHE A 10 5.84 14.11 0.26
C PHE A 10 4.67 14.23 1.24
N GLY A 11 4.94 14.15 2.54
CA GLY A 11 3.89 13.93 3.52
C GLY A 11 4.23 14.40 4.93
N VAL A 12 3.26 14.29 5.83
CA VAL A 12 3.38 14.69 7.24
C VAL A 12 3.52 13.46 8.12
N VAL A 13 4.50 13.44 9.01
CA VAL A 13 4.63 12.43 10.07
C VAL A 13 3.40 12.51 10.98
N ARG A 14 2.62 11.42 11.00
CA ARG A 14 1.34 11.35 11.72
C ARG A 14 1.53 11.10 13.21
N THR A 15 2.53 10.31 13.55
CA THR A 15 2.87 9.93 14.92
C THR A 15 4.38 9.74 14.99
N ALA A 16 4.98 9.97 16.15
CA ALA A 16 6.40 9.73 16.37
C ALA A 16 6.81 8.32 15.86
N PRO A 17 7.96 8.20 15.19
CA PRO A 17 8.48 6.93 14.71
C PRO A 17 8.63 5.90 15.83
N GLN A 18 8.27 4.66 15.52
CA GLN A 18 8.49 3.52 16.40
C GLN A 18 9.81 2.86 16.02
N ILE A 19 10.81 2.99 16.90
CA ILE A 19 12.08 2.28 16.77
C ILE A 19 12.03 1.03 17.64
N LYS A 20 12.31 -0.13 17.05
CA LYS A 20 12.35 -1.41 17.76
C LYS A 20 13.69 -2.09 17.49
N THR A 21 14.28 -2.65 18.54
CA THR A 21 15.48 -3.48 18.43
C THR A 21 15.06 -4.94 18.52
N GLY A 22 15.29 -5.69 17.45
CA GLY A 22 15.03 -7.13 17.40
C GLY A 22 16.32 -7.94 17.29
N MET A 23 16.18 -9.25 17.10
CA MET A 23 17.33 -10.15 16.88
C MET A 23 18.16 -9.79 15.65
N TYR A 24 17.56 -9.12 14.67
CA TYR A 24 18.16 -8.81 13.36
C TYR A 24 18.53 -7.33 13.20
N GLY A 25 18.65 -6.58 14.29
CA GLY A 25 18.98 -5.15 14.27
C GLY A 25 17.81 -4.24 14.59
N ARG A 26 17.99 -2.93 14.35
CA ARG A 26 16.92 -1.94 14.58
C ARG A 26 15.96 -1.93 13.39
N THR A 27 14.71 -1.55 13.68
CA THR A 27 13.70 -1.29 12.66
C THR A 27 13.01 0.03 12.98
N ALA A 28 12.76 0.85 11.96
CA ALA A 28 11.94 2.05 12.09
C ALA A 28 10.60 1.86 11.37
N MET A 29 9.52 2.26 12.04
CA MET A 29 8.17 2.28 11.47
C MET A 29 7.51 3.63 11.75
N VAL A 30 7.01 4.28 10.71
CA VAL A 30 6.32 5.58 10.85
C VAL A 30 5.15 5.68 9.87
N ALA A 31 4.02 6.19 10.36
CA ALA A 31 2.87 6.48 9.51
C ALA A 31 3.02 7.89 8.95
N VAL A 32 3.00 8.02 7.62
CA VAL A 32 3.12 9.32 6.93
C VAL A 32 1.78 9.64 6.27
N THR A 33 1.20 10.79 6.57
CA THR A 33 -0.01 11.28 5.91
C THR A 33 0.37 11.95 4.59
N VAL A 34 -0.17 11.42 3.50
CA VAL A 34 -0.02 11.94 2.15
C VAL A 34 -1.39 12.29 1.57
N VAL A 35 -1.38 13.13 0.54
CA VAL A 35 -2.58 13.58 -0.16
C VAL A 35 -2.60 12.98 -1.56
N ARG A 36 -3.79 12.70 -2.07
CA ARG A 36 -4.03 12.42 -3.49
C ARG A 36 -5.25 13.20 -3.98
N GLY A 37 -5.31 13.46 -5.28
CA GLY A 37 -6.52 13.91 -5.94
C GLY A 37 -7.61 12.83 -5.97
N ASP A 38 -8.87 13.24 -6.01
CA ASP A 38 -9.98 12.40 -6.45
C ASP A 38 -10.22 12.74 -7.93
N ARG A 39 -9.62 11.95 -8.83
CA ARG A 39 -9.83 12.06 -10.27
C ARG A 39 -11.16 11.38 -10.59
N LYS A 40 -12.26 12.15 -10.57
CA LYS A 40 -13.50 11.74 -11.26
C LYS A 40 -13.24 11.81 -12.76
N GLU A 41 -13.78 10.85 -13.51
CA GLU A 41 -13.59 10.65 -14.97
C GLU A 41 -13.67 11.92 -15.82
N ASP A 42 -14.33 12.99 -15.35
CA ASP A 42 -14.61 14.20 -16.14
C ASP A 42 -13.96 15.51 -15.63
N THR A 43 -13.10 15.47 -14.61
CA THR A 43 -12.52 16.73 -14.09
C THR A 43 -11.04 16.61 -13.77
N MET A 44 -10.23 17.37 -14.52
CA MET A 44 -8.88 17.75 -14.12
C MET A 44 -8.89 18.19 -12.66
N LEU A 45 -8.02 17.57 -11.86
CA LEU A 45 -7.66 17.86 -10.46
C LEU A 45 -8.39 19.08 -9.88
N LEU A 46 -9.67 18.91 -9.55
CA LEU A 46 -10.34 19.88 -8.73
C LEU A 46 -9.74 19.73 -7.33
N ARG A 47 -9.01 20.74 -6.86
CA ARG A 47 -8.51 20.83 -5.47
C ARG A 47 -9.61 20.63 -4.41
N THR A 48 -10.88 20.63 -4.81
CA THR A 48 -12.07 20.47 -3.96
C THR A 48 -12.34 19.02 -3.53
N SER A 49 -11.61 18.01 -4.03
CA SER A 49 -11.85 16.59 -3.70
C SER A 49 -10.61 15.82 -3.23
N LEU A 50 -9.65 16.48 -2.58
CA LEU A 50 -8.44 15.82 -2.07
C LEU A 50 -8.77 14.75 -1.00
N LYS A 51 -8.09 13.60 -1.07
CA LYS A 51 -8.20 12.50 -0.11
C LYS A 51 -6.86 12.24 0.56
N TYR A 52 -6.90 11.90 1.84
CA TYR A 52 -5.72 11.54 2.60
C TYR A 52 -5.47 10.03 2.56
N SER A 53 -4.20 9.64 2.64
CA SER A 53 -3.78 8.27 2.94
C SER A 53 -2.65 8.29 3.94
N SER A 54 -2.49 7.19 4.68
CA SER A 54 -1.46 7.07 5.70
C SER A 54 -0.67 5.79 5.47
N PRO A 55 0.13 5.70 4.39
CA PRO A 55 1.07 4.60 4.21
C PRO A 55 2.02 4.50 5.41
N ILE A 56 2.44 3.25 5.68
CA ILE A 56 3.47 2.95 6.66
C ILE A 56 4.80 2.92 5.94
N LEU A 57 5.72 3.76 6.38
CA LEU A 57 7.14 3.67 6.06
C LEU A 57 7.77 2.66 7.00
N PHE A 58 8.51 1.70 6.45
CA PHE A 58 9.26 0.70 7.22
C PHE A 58 10.65 0.48 6.64
N THR A 59 11.67 0.48 7.50
CA THR A 59 13.06 0.22 7.10
C THR A 59 13.85 -0.51 8.19
N GLN A 60 14.87 -1.25 7.76
CA GLN A 60 15.93 -1.83 8.60
C GLN A 60 17.32 -1.25 8.28
N ASP A 61 17.38 -0.24 7.41
CA ASP A 61 18.61 0.45 7.05
C ASP A 61 19.03 1.39 8.20
N GLU A 62 20.09 1.05 8.91
CA GLU A 62 20.59 1.79 10.07
C GLU A 62 20.87 3.27 9.75
N ASP A 63 21.36 3.58 8.54
CA ASP A 63 21.64 4.96 8.11
C ASP A 63 20.33 5.79 8.06
N LEU A 64 19.24 5.18 7.58
CA LEU A 64 17.92 5.81 7.52
C LEU A 64 17.25 5.84 8.89
N ILE A 65 17.47 4.82 9.72
CA ILE A 65 16.87 4.72 11.06
C ILE A 65 17.31 5.89 11.93
N ASP A 66 18.59 6.26 11.90
CA ASP A 66 19.09 7.37 12.71
C ASP A 66 18.39 8.68 12.34
N GLY A 67 18.31 9.02 11.05
CA GLY A 67 17.60 10.21 10.59
C GLY A 67 16.09 10.18 10.85
N ILE A 68 15.45 9.01 10.69
CA ILE A 68 14.02 8.83 10.97
C ILE A 68 13.76 8.98 12.48
N SER A 69 14.64 8.49 13.35
CA SER A 69 14.43 8.50 14.80
C SER A 69 14.29 9.91 15.39
N GLU A 70 14.78 10.93 14.69
CA GLU A 70 14.67 12.34 15.06
C GLU A 70 13.34 12.99 14.64
N TRP A 71 12.52 12.30 13.85
CA TRP A 71 11.26 12.87 13.38
C TRP A 71 10.20 12.94 14.49
N LYS A 72 9.39 14.00 14.46
CA LYS A 72 8.27 14.23 15.36
C LYS A 72 6.96 14.39 14.60
N GLU A 73 5.85 14.31 15.33
CA GLU A 73 4.53 14.64 14.76
C GLU A 73 4.58 16.05 14.11
N ASN A 74 3.88 16.20 12.99
CA ASN A 74 3.86 17.42 12.17
C ASN A 74 5.16 17.74 11.40
N ASP A 75 6.18 16.88 11.45
CA ASP A 75 7.30 16.97 10.51
C ASP A 75 6.83 16.66 9.08
N VAL A 76 7.15 17.55 8.16
CA VAL A 76 7.00 17.31 6.73
C VAL A 76 8.26 16.65 6.22
N ILE A 77 8.08 15.51 5.55
CA ILE A 77 9.16 14.68 5.04
C ILE A 77 9.06 14.53 3.53
N TYR A 78 10.18 14.22 2.92
CA TYR A 78 10.26 13.72 1.56
C TYR A 78 10.96 12.37 1.55
N ALA A 79 10.38 11.39 0.89
CA ALA A 79 10.96 10.06 0.80
C ALA A 79 10.76 9.45 -0.59
N LYS A 80 11.78 8.73 -1.04
CA LYS A 80 11.74 7.89 -2.23
C LYS A 80 12.04 6.45 -1.86
N GLY A 81 11.44 5.51 -2.58
CA GLY A 81 11.55 4.11 -2.26
C GLY A 81 10.73 3.25 -3.18
N PHE A 82 10.30 2.11 -2.66
CA PHE A 82 9.52 1.12 -3.37
C PHE A 82 8.44 0.55 -2.46
N LEU A 83 7.40 -0.02 -3.06
CA LEU A 83 6.34 -0.69 -2.34
C LEU A 83 6.76 -2.13 -2.07
N ALA A 84 6.81 -2.52 -0.81
CA ALA A 84 7.21 -3.86 -0.38
C ALA A 84 6.01 -4.63 0.17
N THR A 85 6.01 -5.94 -0.06
CA THR A 85 5.05 -6.87 0.54
C THR A 85 5.77 -7.92 1.36
N LYS A 86 5.21 -8.26 2.53
CA LYS A 86 5.77 -9.26 3.43
C LYS A 86 4.67 -10.12 4.01
N GLU A 87 4.82 -11.43 3.92
CA GLU A 87 3.92 -12.34 4.62
C GLU A 87 4.06 -12.15 6.13
N VAL A 88 2.92 -12.06 6.79
CA VAL A 88 2.86 -11.88 8.24
C VAL A 88 1.80 -12.79 8.81
N GLU A 89 2.10 -13.46 9.91
CA GLU A 89 1.10 -14.24 10.64
C GLU A 89 0.29 -13.33 11.55
N LYS A 90 -0.88 -12.89 11.06
CA LYS A 90 -1.77 -12.02 11.84
C LYS A 90 -2.45 -12.84 12.94
N LYS A 91 -2.46 -12.27 14.14
CA LYS A 91 -3.14 -12.84 15.32
C LYS A 91 -4.10 -11.83 15.94
N ALA A 92 -5.17 -12.33 16.54
CA ALA A 92 -6.14 -11.53 17.27
C ALA A 92 -6.52 -12.24 18.58
N ILE A 93 -6.78 -11.47 19.64
CA ILE A 93 -7.23 -12.00 20.92
C ILE A 93 -8.76 -12.01 20.91
N CYS A 94 -9.36 -13.17 21.19
CA CYS A 94 -10.80 -13.30 21.29
C CYS A 94 -11.32 -12.46 22.46
N PRO A 95 -12.29 -11.55 22.26
CA PRO A 95 -12.81 -10.70 23.33
C PRO A 95 -13.67 -11.47 24.35
N HIS A 96 -14.13 -12.68 24.02
CA HIS A 96 -15.00 -13.48 24.88
C HIS A 96 -14.24 -14.38 25.85
N CYS A 97 -13.16 -15.04 25.40
CA CYS A 97 -12.41 -16.00 26.23
C CYS A 97 -10.90 -15.67 26.38
N GLY A 98 -10.38 -14.65 25.69
CA GLY A 98 -8.97 -14.27 25.76
C GLY A 98 -8.02 -15.13 24.92
N ALA A 99 -8.53 -16.13 24.19
CA ALA A 99 -7.73 -17.01 23.34
C ALA A 99 -7.06 -16.26 22.18
N VAL A 100 -5.81 -16.61 21.86
CA VAL A 100 -5.09 -16.07 20.69
C VAL A 100 -5.47 -16.87 19.46
N ASN A 101 -6.01 -16.19 18.44
CA ASN A 101 -6.48 -16.78 17.20
C ASN A 101 -5.61 -16.32 16.03
N LEU A 102 -5.02 -17.27 15.31
CA LEU A 102 -4.25 -17.01 14.08
C LEU A 102 -5.20 -16.84 12.89
N ARG A 103 -4.92 -15.88 11.99
CA ARG A 103 -5.78 -15.57 10.84
C ARG A 103 -6.06 -16.77 9.94
N ARG A 104 -5.01 -17.53 9.59
CA ARG A 104 -5.06 -18.74 8.75
C ARG A 104 -6.04 -19.79 9.25
N GLU A 105 -6.39 -19.71 10.51
CA GLU A 105 -7.05 -20.73 11.29
C GLU A 105 -8.45 -20.30 11.77
N ALA A 106 -8.65 -19.00 11.99
CA ALA A 106 -9.88 -18.44 12.53
C ALA A 106 -10.70 -17.65 11.50
N CYS A 107 -10.11 -17.20 10.39
CA CYS A 107 -10.81 -16.38 9.42
C CYS A 107 -11.88 -17.19 8.66
N GLN A 108 -13.13 -16.75 8.74
CA GLN A 108 -14.28 -17.42 8.12
C GLN A 108 -14.45 -17.09 6.62
N ALA A 109 -13.39 -17.18 5.84
CA ALA A 109 -13.52 -17.03 4.39
C ALA A 109 -13.87 -18.37 3.73
N GLU A 110 -14.62 -18.34 2.63
CA GLU A 110 -14.94 -19.52 1.80
C GLU A 110 -13.70 -20.22 1.20
N SER A 111 -12.51 -19.60 1.31
CA SER A 111 -11.23 -20.14 0.84
C SER A 111 -10.18 -20.11 1.94
N VAL A 112 -9.23 -21.06 1.90
CA VAL A 112 -8.06 -21.10 2.78
C VAL A 112 -7.30 -19.78 2.68
N ARG A 113 -7.11 -19.09 3.81
CA ARG A 113 -6.42 -17.80 3.86
C ARG A 113 -4.97 -17.98 4.33
N SER A 114 -4.07 -17.21 3.72
CA SER A 114 -2.70 -17.05 4.24
C SER A 114 -2.69 -16.42 5.64
N GLY A 115 -1.54 -16.43 6.32
CA GLY A 115 -1.36 -15.74 7.60
C GLY A 115 -1.69 -14.24 7.53
N GLY A 116 -1.60 -13.65 6.34
CA GLY A 116 -1.80 -12.24 6.06
C GLY A 116 -0.61 -11.67 5.28
N ASN A 117 -0.80 -10.48 4.72
CA ASN A 117 0.27 -9.73 4.07
C ASN A 117 0.33 -8.33 4.69
N MET A 118 1.55 -7.83 4.87
CA MET A 118 1.87 -6.46 5.23
C MET A 118 2.45 -5.78 3.99
N ILE A 119 1.72 -4.77 3.51
CA ILE A 119 2.17 -3.91 2.41
C ILE A 119 2.67 -2.61 3.03
N TYR A 120 3.88 -2.21 2.71
CA TYR A 120 4.53 -1.04 3.29
C TYR A 120 5.42 -0.33 2.26
N PHE A 121 5.67 0.96 2.48
CA PHE A 121 6.65 1.71 1.72
C PHE A 121 8.03 1.51 2.35
N SER A 122 9.00 1.02 1.57
CA SER A 122 10.38 0.87 1.99
C SER A 122 11.22 1.99 1.36
N PRO A 123 11.75 2.94 2.15
CA PRO A 123 12.54 4.05 1.63
C PRO A 123 13.94 3.58 1.23
N ILE A 124 14.44 4.14 0.13
CA ILE A 124 15.87 4.16 -0.22
C ILE A 124 16.50 5.52 0.11
N PHE A 125 15.65 6.52 0.31
CA PHE A 125 16.00 7.88 0.70
C PHE A 125 14.84 8.46 1.51
N ALA A 126 15.15 9.14 2.60
CA ALA A 126 14.18 9.83 3.41
C ALA A 126 14.84 11.01 4.12
N GLU A 127 14.19 12.18 4.08
CA GLU A 127 14.67 13.38 4.75
C GLU A 127 13.50 14.16 5.39
N LYS A 128 13.81 14.87 6.47
CA LYS A 128 12.93 15.89 7.02
C LYS A 128 13.11 17.18 6.23
N VAL A 129 12.02 17.69 5.67
CA VAL A 129 11.99 18.95 4.92
C VAL A 129 11.79 20.13 5.87
N ARG A 130 10.87 20.00 6.83
CA ARG A 130 10.58 21.04 7.83
C ARG A 130 9.73 20.50 8.97
N SER A 131 9.80 21.14 10.12
CA SER A 131 8.88 20.92 11.24
C SER A 131 7.83 22.02 11.33
N PHE A 132 6.65 21.68 11.80
CA PHE A 132 5.59 22.63 12.18
C PHE A 132 5.12 22.32 13.59
N GLU A 133 4.73 23.35 14.33
CA GLU A 133 4.12 23.16 15.66
C GLU A 133 2.63 22.82 15.51
N GLU A 134 1.94 23.50 14.59
CA GLU A 134 0.53 23.28 14.32
C GLU A 134 0.29 22.27 13.18
N GLN A 135 -0.62 21.32 13.43
CA GLN A 135 -1.02 20.34 12.44
C GLN A 135 -1.59 20.98 11.17
N GLY A 136 -2.38 22.05 11.31
CA GLY A 136 -2.99 22.74 10.16
C GLY A 136 -1.96 23.27 9.16
N GLU A 137 -0.82 23.77 9.64
CA GLU A 137 0.26 24.29 8.80
C GLU A 137 1.01 23.16 8.07
N ALA A 138 1.30 22.06 8.78
CA ALA A 138 1.93 20.89 8.18
C ALA A 138 1.07 20.30 7.04
N HIS A 139 -0.24 20.15 7.28
CA HIS A 139 -1.17 19.66 6.26
C HIS A 139 -1.29 20.65 5.09
N SER A 140 -1.36 21.95 5.36
CA SER A 140 -1.36 22.98 4.31
C SER A 140 -0.11 22.94 3.44
N CYS A 141 1.05 22.66 4.04
CA CYS A 141 2.32 22.49 3.31
C CYS A 141 2.26 21.34 2.29
N VAL A 142 1.64 20.22 2.67
CA VAL A 142 1.45 19.04 1.80
C VAL A 142 0.35 19.27 0.77
N LEU A 143 -0.76 19.90 1.15
CA LEU A 143 -1.86 20.25 0.24
C LEU A 143 -1.39 21.15 -0.91
N ASN A 144 -0.51 22.13 -0.61
CA ASN A 144 0.08 23.00 -1.62
C ASN A 144 1.04 22.26 -2.58
N ARG A 145 1.37 21.00 -2.30
CA ARG A 145 2.24 20.11 -3.08
C ARG A 145 1.55 18.77 -3.38
N ALA A 146 0.22 18.77 -3.48
CA ALA A 146 -0.57 17.56 -3.66
C ALA A 146 -0.11 16.69 -4.85
N GLU A 147 0.33 17.30 -5.96
CA GLU A 147 0.80 16.60 -7.17
C GLU A 147 2.03 15.69 -6.95
N ILE A 148 2.87 16.02 -5.96
CA ILE A 148 4.08 15.23 -5.63
C ILE A 148 3.95 14.49 -4.30
N SER A 149 2.79 14.59 -3.65
CA SER A 149 2.58 14.04 -2.30
C SER A 149 2.58 12.52 -2.29
N ASN A 150 2.09 11.91 -3.35
CA ASN A 150 1.87 10.48 -3.42
C ASN A 150 1.95 10.02 -4.87
N THR A 151 3.11 9.56 -5.29
CA THR A 151 3.34 9.10 -6.67
C THR A 151 3.85 7.67 -6.65
N VAL A 152 3.25 6.82 -7.47
CA VAL A 152 3.59 5.42 -7.60
C VAL A 152 3.72 5.08 -9.09
N PHE A 153 4.85 4.50 -9.48
CA PHE A 153 5.03 3.90 -10.80
C PHE A 153 5.41 2.43 -10.64
N LEU A 154 4.55 1.55 -11.14
CA LEU A 154 4.77 0.11 -11.10
C LEU A 154 4.88 -0.45 -12.51
N LEU A 155 5.76 -1.42 -12.68
CA LEU A 155 5.84 -2.22 -13.88
C LEU A 155 6.06 -3.67 -13.45
N GLY A 156 5.08 -4.50 -13.75
CA GLY A 156 5.04 -5.89 -13.33
C GLY A 156 4.16 -6.76 -14.23
N ASN A 157 3.99 -8.01 -13.80
CA ASN A 157 3.16 -9.01 -14.46
C ASN A 157 1.99 -9.42 -13.54
N LEU A 158 0.79 -9.60 -14.08
CA LEU A 158 -0.36 -10.06 -13.32
C LEU A 158 -0.14 -11.49 -12.79
N THR A 159 -0.47 -11.72 -11.52
CA THR A 159 -0.38 -13.05 -10.88
C THR A 159 -1.71 -13.77 -10.79
N CYS A 160 -2.80 -13.11 -11.16
CA CYS A 160 -4.14 -13.67 -11.15
C CYS A 160 -5.01 -12.97 -12.21
N GLU A 161 -6.11 -13.62 -12.59
CA GLU A 161 -7.15 -13.00 -13.40
C GLU A 161 -7.68 -11.72 -12.72
N PRO A 162 -7.95 -10.66 -13.49
CA PRO A 162 -8.57 -9.46 -12.95
C PRO A 162 -9.97 -9.76 -12.45
N ILE A 163 -10.36 -9.13 -11.33
CA ILE A 163 -11.68 -9.28 -10.74
C ILE A 163 -12.39 -7.93 -10.80
N GLN A 164 -13.48 -7.87 -11.55
CA GLN A 164 -14.35 -6.70 -11.62
C GLN A 164 -15.50 -6.79 -10.63
N TRP A 165 -15.81 -5.67 -9.99
CA TRP A 165 -16.94 -5.48 -9.08
C TRP A 165 -17.48 -4.05 -9.24
N TYR A 166 -18.53 -3.74 -8.48
CA TYR A 166 -19.16 -2.42 -8.50
C TYR A 166 -19.23 -1.83 -7.09
N VAL A 167 -18.94 -0.53 -6.97
CA VAL A 167 -19.19 0.27 -5.76
C VAL A 167 -20.06 1.44 -6.17
N GLU A 168 -21.23 1.59 -5.55
CA GLU A 168 -22.19 2.67 -5.88
C GLU A 168 -22.49 2.76 -7.38
N LYS A 169 -22.66 1.60 -8.04
CA LYS A 169 -22.84 1.43 -9.50
C LYS A 169 -21.64 1.83 -10.38
N LYS A 170 -20.49 2.17 -9.80
CA LYS A 170 -19.25 2.43 -10.53
C LYS A 170 -18.41 1.15 -10.61
N PRO A 171 -17.98 0.72 -11.80
CA PRO A 171 -17.11 -0.43 -11.93
C PRO A 171 -15.74 -0.13 -11.33
N TYR A 172 -15.16 -1.14 -10.69
CA TYR A 172 -13.76 -1.17 -10.34
C TYR A 172 -13.20 -2.55 -10.65
N THR A 173 -11.94 -2.58 -11.05
CA THR A 173 -11.23 -3.82 -11.35
C THR A 173 -10.00 -3.87 -10.47
N ARG A 174 -9.75 -5.04 -9.90
CA ARG A 174 -8.56 -5.29 -9.10
C ARG A 174 -7.77 -6.47 -9.65
N TYR A 175 -6.47 -6.37 -9.56
CA TYR A 175 -5.52 -7.41 -9.93
C TYR A 175 -4.26 -7.28 -9.07
N GLN A 176 -3.51 -8.37 -8.98
CA GLN A 176 -2.26 -8.41 -8.22
C GLN A 176 -1.08 -8.48 -9.20
N LEU A 177 -0.05 -7.68 -8.95
CA LEU A 177 1.16 -7.65 -9.77
C LEU A 177 2.31 -8.35 -9.06
N ALA A 178 3.10 -9.15 -9.75
CA ALA A 178 4.43 -9.54 -9.35
C ALA A 178 5.44 -8.51 -9.87
N ILE A 179 6.19 -7.89 -8.95
CA ILE A 179 7.12 -6.82 -9.27
C ILE A 179 8.47 -7.13 -8.64
N ASN A 180 9.50 -7.31 -9.46
CA ASN A 180 10.84 -7.49 -8.93
C ASN A 180 11.39 -6.15 -8.40
N ARG A 181 12.11 -6.22 -7.28
CA ARG A 181 12.80 -5.07 -6.70
C ARG A 181 14.04 -4.71 -7.53
N LYS A 182 14.21 -3.43 -7.83
CA LYS A 182 15.48 -2.88 -8.35
C LYS A 182 16.51 -2.69 -7.25
N TYR A 183 16.05 -2.50 -6.01
CA TYR A 183 16.86 -2.16 -4.86
C TYR A 183 16.84 -3.30 -3.85
N CYS A 184 18.01 -3.67 -3.35
CA CYS A 184 18.12 -4.50 -2.16
C CYS A 184 18.32 -3.55 -0.97
N PRO A 185 17.31 -3.33 -0.12
CA PRO A 185 17.49 -2.51 1.06
C PRO A 185 18.56 -3.13 1.98
N LYS A 186 19.44 -2.29 2.54
CA LYS A 186 20.50 -2.74 3.45
C LYS A 186 19.87 -3.31 4.73
N GLY A 187 20.51 -4.30 5.33
CA GLY A 187 20.09 -4.87 6.62
C GLY A 187 18.91 -5.85 6.56
N LEU A 188 18.07 -5.81 5.52
CA LEU A 188 17.06 -6.86 5.29
C LEU A 188 17.77 -8.15 4.84
N GLN A 189 17.61 -9.22 5.62
CA GLN A 189 18.08 -10.57 5.30
C GLN A 189 17.34 -11.20 4.08
N GLU A 190 16.55 -10.39 3.36
CA GLU A 190 15.63 -10.73 2.26
C GLU A 190 16.35 -10.93 0.92
N VAL A 191 17.52 -11.59 0.91
CA VAL A 191 18.19 -11.96 -0.35
C VAL A 191 17.28 -12.87 -1.20
N THR A 192 16.35 -13.59 -0.55
CA THR A 192 15.45 -14.59 -1.13
C THR A 192 14.11 -14.04 -1.62
N GLU A 193 13.61 -12.91 -1.10
CA GLU A 193 12.29 -12.34 -1.48
C GLU A 193 12.48 -11.06 -2.28
N ARG A 194 12.69 -11.23 -3.60
CA ARG A 194 12.93 -10.11 -4.53
C ARG A 194 11.67 -9.60 -5.22
N THR A 195 10.52 -10.22 -4.98
CA THR A 195 9.28 -9.95 -5.71
C THR A 195 8.21 -9.50 -4.75
N ASP A 196 7.65 -8.32 -5.02
CA ASP A 196 6.53 -7.77 -4.27
C ASP A 196 5.22 -8.01 -5.02
N TYR A 197 4.16 -8.21 -4.24
CA TYR A 197 2.84 -8.59 -4.75
C TYR A 197 1.72 -7.60 -4.42
N PRO A 198 1.83 -6.30 -4.75
CA PRO A 198 0.81 -5.32 -4.41
C PRO A 198 -0.47 -5.53 -5.21
N TRP A 199 -1.59 -5.14 -4.59
CA TRP A 199 -2.88 -5.04 -5.26
C TRP A 199 -3.04 -3.68 -5.93
N VAL A 200 -3.45 -3.70 -7.19
CA VAL A 200 -3.81 -2.52 -7.98
C VAL A 200 -5.33 -2.49 -8.14
N TYR A 201 -5.89 -1.28 -8.09
CA TYR A 201 -7.30 -1.01 -8.31
C TYR A 201 -7.46 0.11 -9.33
N SER A 202 -8.15 -0.18 -10.43
CA SER A 202 -8.64 0.81 -11.40
C SER A 202 -10.14 1.04 -11.22
N PHE A 203 -10.63 2.17 -11.70
CA PHE A 203 -12.03 2.59 -11.61
C PHE A 203 -12.52 3.13 -12.96
N GLY A 204 -13.83 3.16 -13.15
CA GLY A 204 -14.42 3.79 -14.33
C GLY A 204 -14.12 3.02 -15.62
N GLN A 205 -13.93 3.74 -16.73
CA GLN A 205 -13.62 3.14 -18.03
C GLN A 205 -12.34 2.29 -17.99
N GLN A 206 -11.28 2.76 -17.34
CA GLN A 206 -10.04 1.97 -17.16
C GLN A 206 -10.33 0.63 -16.47
N ALA A 207 -11.25 0.57 -15.51
CA ALA A 207 -11.63 -0.70 -14.89
C ALA A 207 -12.34 -1.65 -15.85
N VAL A 208 -13.18 -1.11 -16.73
CA VAL A 208 -13.87 -1.91 -17.76
C VAL A 208 -12.84 -2.50 -18.73
N ASP A 209 -11.89 -1.69 -19.17
CA ASP A 209 -10.87 -2.10 -20.12
C ASP A 209 -9.87 -3.07 -19.47
N ASP A 210 -9.39 -2.76 -18.26
CA ASP A 210 -8.50 -3.65 -17.49
C ASP A 210 -9.12 -5.04 -17.31
N TYR A 211 -10.44 -5.15 -17.11
CA TYR A 211 -11.11 -6.44 -16.97
C TYR A 211 -11.24 -7.23 -18.27
N LYS A 212 -11.40 -6.53 -19.40
CA LYS A 212 -11.53 -7.17 -20.73
C LYS A 212 -10.17 -7.63 -21.26
N VAL A 213 -9.14 -6.83 -21.03
CA VAL A 213 -7.84 -6.91 -21.73
C VAL A 213 -6.80 -7.68 -20.93
N LEU A 214 -6.84 -7.58 -19.60
CA LEU A 214 -5.84 -8.20 -18.74
C LEU A 214 -6.22 -9.65 -18.41
N HIS A 215 -5.20 -10.48 -18.29
CA HIS A 215 -5.29 -11.84 -17.77
C HIS A 215 -4.02 -12.19 -16.98
N THR A 216 -3.97 -13.37 -16.37
CA THR A 216 -2.76 -13.84 -15.70
C THR A 216 -1.58 -13.83 -16.67
N GLY A 217 -0.44 -13.24 -16.27
CA GLY A 217 0.75 -13.09 -17.11
C GLY A 217 0.88 -11.73 -17.80
N SER A 218 -0.23 -11.01 -18.02
CA SER A 218 -0.23 -9.69 -18.66
C SER A 218 0.75 -8.73 -18.00
N SER A 219 1.55 -8.05 -18.81
CA SER A 219 2.53 -7.07 -18.36
C SER A 219 1.96 -5.67 -18.50
N VAL A 220 2.00 -4.89 -17.43
CA VAL A 220 1.43 -3.54 -17.39
C VAL A 220 2.40 -2.55 -16.77
N PHE A 221 2.26 -1.28 -17.16
CA PHE A 221 2.80 -0.14 -16.42
C PHE A 221 1.65 0.62 -15.77
N VAL A 222 1.76 0.90 -14.48
CA VAL A 222 0.74 1.58 -13.68
C VAL A 222 1.29 2.89 -13.17
N ASP A 223 0.64 4.00 -13.52
CA ASP A 223 0.75 5.29 -12.82
C ASP A 223 -0.36 5.36 -11.78
N GLY A 224 -0.02 5.67 -10.53
CA GLY A 224 -1.02 5.73 -9.47
C GLY A 224 -0.55 6.33 -8.16
N THR A 225 -1.33 6.04 -7.13
CA THR A 225 -1.10 6.55 -5.77
C THR A 225 -1.33 5.46 -4.73
N LEU A 226 -0.65 5.56 -3.58
CA LEU A 226 -0.94 4.69 -2.46
C LEU A 226 -2.26 5.09 -1.80
N ARG A 227 -3.11 4.08 -1.56
CA ARG A 227 -4.34 4.22 -0.79
C ARG A 227 -4.30 3.34 0.44
N THR A 228 -4.49 3.97 1.60
CA THR A 228 -4.73 3.22 2.82
C THR A 228 -6.22 2.99 2.98
N ARG A 229 -6.63 1.73 3.13
CA ARG A 229 -8.02 1.37 3.45
C ARG A 229 -8.11 0.58 4.75
N LYS A 230 -9.23 0.76 5.44
CA LYS A 230 -9.62 -0.08 6.56
C LYS A 230 -10.46 -1.24 6.03
N TYR A 231 -10.35 -2.39 6.67
CA TYR A 231 -11.21 -3.53 6.41
C TYR A 231 -11.55 -4.20 7.74
N LYS A 232 -12.57 -5.05 7.74
CA LYS A 232 -12.90 -5.93 8.85
C LYS A 232 -12.89 -7.36 8.35
N GLU A 233 -12.35 -8.25 9.16
CA GLU A 233 -12.40 -9.70 8.93
C GLU A 233 -13.12 -10.35 10.10
N THR A 234 -14.09 -11.20 9.82
CA THR A 234 -14.79 -11.97 10.85
C THR A 234 -14.01 -13.25 11.14
N TYR A 235 -13.66 -13.43 12.42
CA TYR A 235 -12.97 -14.60 12.93
C TYR A 235 -13.94 -15.45 13.74
N LYS A 236 -13.80 -16.78 13.66
CA LYS A 236 -14.37 -17.73 14.61
C LYS A 236 -13.33 -18.11 15.62
N CYS A 237 -13.60 -17.89 16.91
CA CYS A 237 -12.70 -18.34 17.96
C CYS A 237 -12.60 -19.87 17.95
N LYS A 238 -11.38 -20.40 17.91
CA LYS A 238 -11.15 -21.85 17.92
C LYS A 238 -11.46 -22.52 19.27
N GLU A 239 -11.41 -21.75 20.36
CA GLU A 239 -11.63 -22.28 21.71
C GLU A 239 -13.10 -22.22 22.11
N CYS A 240 -13.74 -21.05 22.03
CA CYS A 240 -15.13 -20.89 22.47
C CYS A 240 -16.16 -20.90 21.32
N GLY A 241 -15.73 -20.92 20.06
CA GLY A 241 -16.63 -20.92 18.89
C GLY A 241 -17.25 -19.57 18.54
N GLU A 242 -17.13 -18.56 19.40
CA GLU A 242 -17.73 -17.23 19.20
C GLU A 242 -17.10 -16.46 18.04
N GLU A 243 -17.93 -15.71 17.34
CA GLU A 243 -17.50 -14.87 16.22
C GLU A 243 -17.13 -13.47 16.68
N PHE A 244 -16.05 -12.91 16.12
CA PHE A 244 -15.64 -11.55 16.41
C PHE A 244 -14.95 -10.89 15.22
N ASP A 245 -15.14 -9.58 15.11
CA ASP A 245 -14.55 -8.78 14.03
C ASP A 245 -13.13 -8.31 14.40
N VAL A 246 -12.20 -8.56 13.48
CA VAL A 246 -10.82 -8.08 13.56
C VAL A 246 -10.65 -6.91 12.59
N PRO A 247 -10.45 -5.68 13.10
CA PRO A 247 -10.18 -4.53 12.25
C PRO A 247 -8.77 -4.61 11.67
N GLY A 248 -8.64 -4.31 10.38
CA GLY A 248 -7.37 -4.28 9.67
C GLY A 248 -7.18 -3.00 8.88
N ARG A 249 -5.92 -2.72 8.55
CA ARG A 249 -5.52 -1.68 7.59
C ARG A 249 -4.63 -2.32 6.54
N THR A 250 -4.78 -1.87 5.30
CA THR A 250 -3.90 -2.27 4.19
C THR A 250 -3.61 -1.07 3.31
N ILE A 251 -2.55 -1.19 2.54
CA ILE A 251 -2.24 -0.31 1.43
C ILE A 251 -2.62 -1.04 0.14
N ASP A 252 -3.22 -0.34 -0.80
CA ASP A 252 -3.34 -0.76 -2.19
C ASP A 252 -2.91 0.39 -3.11
N VAL A 253 -2.69 0.09 -4.38
CA VAL A 253 -2.35 1.08 -5.40
C VAL A 253 -3.63 1.44 -6.14
N LEU A 254 -3.99 2.71 -6.10
CA LEU A 254 -5.05 3.27 -6.92
C LEU A 254 -4.43 3.67 -8.26
N SER A 255 -4.78 2.96 -9.33
CA SER A 255 -4.35 3.28 -10.68
C SER A 255 -5.05 4.56 -11.14
N HIS A 256 -4.24 5.52 -11.60
CA HIS A 256 -4.70 6.65 -12.38
C HIS A 256 -4.73 6.32 -13.86
N ASP A 257 -3.79 5.49 -14.30
CA ASP A 257 -3.64 5.06 -15.68
C ASP A 257 -2.91 3.71 -15.72
N THR A 258 -3.34 2.85 -16.63
CA THR A 258 -2.75 1.52 -16.83
C THR A 258 -2.40 1.35 -18.30
N GLU A 259 -1.10 1.33 -18.58
CA GLU A 259 -0.57 1.07 -19.91
C GLU A 259 -0.37 -0.43 -20.12
N TYR A 260 -0.99 -0.96 -21.17
CA TYR A 260 -0.88 -2.35 -21.57
C TYR A 260 0.42 -2.59 -22.33
N LEU A 261 1.26 -3.52 -21.87
CA LEU A 261 2.57 -3.77 -22.47
C LEU A 261 2.60 -5.06 -23.29
N ARG A 262 2.68 -6.21 -22.63
CA ARG A 262 2.87 -7.51 -23.29
C ARG A 262 1.84 -8.49 -22.78
N ASP A 263 1.40 -9.39 -23.66
CA ASP A 263 0.47 -10.45 -23.31
C ASP A 263 -0.85 -9.87 -22.76
N CYS A 264 -1.40 -8.91 -23.50
CA CYS A 264 -2.64 -8.21 -23.20
C CYS A 264 -3.56 -8.30 -24.42
N ASP A 265 -4.83 -8.60 -24.21
CA ASP A 265 -5.83 -8.76 -25.28
C ASP A 265 -6.38 -7.39 -25.74
N VAL A 266 -5.50 -6.49 -26.19
CA VAL A 266 -5.85 -5.08 -26.50
C VAL A 266 -6.87 -4.95 -27.64
N ASP A 267 -7.00 -5.96 -28.48
CA ASP A 267 -8.01 -6.03 -29.55
C ASP A 267 -9.46 -6.09 -29.02
N LYS A 268 -9.65 -6.27 -27.70
CA LYS A 268 -10.97 -6.30 -27.04
C LYS A 268 -11.48 -4.92 -26.60
N ILE A 269 -10.70 -3.85 -26.83
CA ILE A 269 -11.13 -2.47 -26.61
C ILE A 269 -11.79 -1.97 -27.90
N GLU A 270 -13.03 -1.49 -27.80
CA GLU A 270 -13.77 -0.85 -28.91
C GLU A 270 -13.51 0.66 -28.96
#